data_AF-A0A950XL24-F1
#
_entry.id   AF-A0A950XL24-F1
#
_cell.length_a   1.000
_cell.length_b   1.000
_cell.length_c   1.000
_cell.angle_alpha   90.00
_cell.angle_beta   90.00
_cell.angle_gamma   90.00
#
_symmetry.space_group_name_H-M   'P 1'
#
loop_
_entity.id
_entity.type
_entity.pdbx_description
1 polymer ?
#
loop_
_entity_poly.entity_id
_entity_poly.type
_entity_poly.pdbx_seq_one_letter_code
_entity_poly.pdbx_strand_id
1 'polypeptide(L)'
;MPAVVTTIDDDGAQRISVFDADRAEDCGAFQPVYRPYWLMYVTKTIAEAVDRSQPTLIPHRLQLAAQQDARQWLELIAGLYLKAANHEPA
;
A
#
# COMPACT_ATOMS: atom_id res chain seq x y z
N MET A 1 4.54 -11.67 9.25
CA MET A 1 4.35 -11.60 7.79
C MET A 1 3.09 -10.78 7.57
N PRO A 2 3.12 -9.74 6.69
CA PRO A 2 1.99 -8.83 6.55
C PRO A 2 0.80 -9.54 5.90
N ALA A 3 -0.41 -9.20 6.32
CA ALA A 3 -1.62 -9.81 5.79
C ALA A 3 -2.11 -9.04 4.57
N VAL A 4 -2.28 -9.73 3.43
CA VAL A 4 -2.84 -9.15 2.20
C VAL A 4 -4.29 -9.59 2.07
N VAL A 5 -5.21 -8.64 2.08
CA VAL A 5 -6.66 -8.89 2.03
C VAL A 5 -7.22 -8.25 0.77
N THR A 6 -8.07 -8.98 0.03
CA THR A 6 -8.81 -8.45 -1.12
C THR A 6 -10.29 -8.39 -0.78
N THR A 7 -10.92 -7.25 -1.04
CA THR A 7 -12.33 -6.98 -0.74
C THR A 7 -13.02 -6.33 -1.94
N ILE A 8 -14.34 -6.41 -1.95
CA ILE A 8 -15.21 -5.67 -2.86
C ILE A 8 -16.05 -4.76 -1.96
N ASP A 9 -15.94 -3.44 -2.16
CA ASP A 9 -16.71 -2.43 -1.46
C ASP A 9 -18.18 -2.47 -1.91
N ASP A 10 -19.08 -1.85 -1.14
CA ASP A 10 -20.52 -1.82 -1.43
C ASP A 10 -20.87 -1.18 -2.79
N ASP A 11 -20.00 -0.31 -3.30
CA ASP A 11 -20.13 0.33 -4.61
C ASP A 11 -19.57 -0.53 -5.77
N GLY A 12 -19.05 -1.73 -5.47
CA GLY A 12 -18.42 -2.64 -6.42
C GLY A 12 -16.96 -2.32 -6.72
N ALA A 13 -16.34 -1.34 -6.05
CA ALA A 13 -14.91 -1.11 -6.14
C ALA A 13 -14.14 -2.28 -5.53
N GLN A 14 -13.05 -2.69 -6.16
CA GLN A 14 -12.17 -3.72 -5.59
C GLN A 14 -11.06 -3.04 -4.81
N ARG A 15 -10.73 -3.56 -3.62
CA ARG A 15 -9.63 -3.06 -2.80
C ARG A 15 -8.70 -4.20 -2.38
N ILE A 16 -7.41 -3.95 -2.44
CA ILE A 16 -6.35 -4.76 -1.83
C ILE A 16 -5.75 -3.93 -0.70
N SER A 17 -5.75 -4.46 0.51
CA SER A 17 -5.15 -3.82 1.69
C SER A 17 -4.07 -4.70 2.27
N VAL A 18 -2.99 -4.08 2.73
CA VAL A 18 -1.91 -4.75 3.45
C VAL A 18 -1.89 -4.27 4.88
N PHE A 19 -1.93 -5.23 5.81
CA PHE A 19 -1.94 -4.98 7.24
C PHE A 19 -0.67 -5.49 7.90
N ASP A 20 -0.20 -4.77 8.91
CA ASP A 20 0.88 -5.18 9.78
C ASP A 20 0.42 -6.24 10.82
N ALA A 21 1.31 -6.57 11.76
CA ALA A 21 1.02 -7.53 12.83
C ALA A 21 -0.05 -7.04 13.82
N ASP A 22 -0.18 -5.72 13.99
CA ASP A 22 -1.13 -5.07 14.89
C ASP A 22 -2.48 -4.77 14.21
N ARG A 23 -2.64 -5.21 12.95
CA ARG A 23 -3.80 -5.00 12.08
C ARG A 23 -3.99 -3.53 11.68
N ALA A 24 -2.95 -2.70 11.76
CA ALA A 24 -2.97 -1.39 11.13
C ALA A 24 -2.73 -1.53 9.63
N GLU A 25 -3.44 -0.74 8.82
CA GLU A 25 -3.22 -0.72 7.38
C GLU A 25 -1.95 0.08 7.05
N ASP A 26 -1.05 -0.56 6.31
CA ASP A 26 0.23 -0.01 5.90
C ASP A 26 0.12 0.67 4.52
N CYS A 27 -0.46 -0.05 3.57
CA CYS A 27 -0.67 0.42 2.20
C CYS A 27 -1.80 -0.37 1.54
N GLY A 28 -2.29 0.16 0.42
CA GLY A 28 -3.33 -0.50 -0.33
C GLY A 28 -3.43 -0.03 -1.77
N ALA A 29 -4.27 -0.71 -2.52
CA ALA A 29 -4.63 -0.35 -3.86
C ALA A 29 -6.13 -0.55 -4.07
N PHE A 30 -6.75 0.30 -4.85
CA PHE A 30 -8.16 0.13 -5.22
C PHE A 30 -8.36 0.32 -6.71
N GLN A 31 -9.31 -0.42 -7.26
CA GLN A 31 -9.84 -0.25 -8.60
C GLN A 31 -11.14 0.55 -8.50
N PRO A 32 -11.17 1.81 -8.97
CA PRO A 32 -12.41 2.55 -9.02
C PRO A 32 -13.43 1.85 -9.92
N VAL A 33 -14.71 1.99 -9.58
CA VAL A 33 -15.81 1.42 -10.36
C VAL A 33 -15.71 1.87 -11.82
N TYR A 34 -15.85 0.91 -12.74
CA TYR A 34 -15.77 1.13 -14.19
C TYR A 34 -14.43 1.67 -14.71
N ARG A 35 -13.33 1.57 -13.95
CA ARG A 35 -11.99 1.96 -14.42
C ARG A 35 -11.11 0.73 -14.67
N PRO A 36 -10.36 0.70 -15.78
CA PRO A 36 -9.48 -0.43 -16.12
C PRO A 36 -8.08 -0.27 -15.48
N TYR A 37 -7.95 0.51 -14.40
CA TYR A 37 -6.69 0.76 -13.72
C TYR A 37 -6.86 0.70 -12.21
N TRP A 38 -5.76 0.36 -11.54
CA TRP A 38 -5.62 0.33 -10.10
C TRP A 38 -4.86 1.57 -9.63
N LEU A 39 -5.26 2.09 -8.48
CA LEU A 39 -4.62 3.22 -7.83
C LEU A 39 -4.01 2.77 -6.50
N MET A 40 -2.70 2.91 -6.36
CA MET A 40 -2.01 2.63 -5.11
C MET A 40 -1.98 3.84 -4.18
N TYR A 41 -1.97 3.56 -2.88
CA TYR A 41 -1.74 4.52 -1.81
C TYR A 41 -0.92 3.87 -0.68
N VAL A 42 -0.25 4.72 0.09
CA VAL A 42 0.40 4.35 1.36
C VAL A 42 -0.27 5.13 2.48
N THR A 43 -0.34 4.56 3.68
CA THR A 43 -0.96 5.24 4.82
C THR A 43 0.00 6.23 5.46
N LYS A 44 -0.55 7.08 6.34
CA LYS A 44 0.21 8.09 7.08
C LYS A 44 1.35 7.46 7.88
N THR A 45 1.17 6.24 8.38
CA THR A 45 2.19 5.49 9.14
C THR A 45 3.45 5.26 8.31
N ILE A 46 3.30 4.74 7.09
CA ILE A 46 4.43 4.59 6.16
C ILE A 46 4.98 5.97 5.76
N ALA A 47 4.11 6.93 5.48
CA ALA A 47 4.54 8.26 5.05
C ALA A 47 5.34 9.02 6.14
N GLU A 48 5.07 8.77 7.42
CA GLU A 48 5.79 9.37 8.54
C GLU A 48 7.12 8.67 8.84
N ALA A 49 7.24 7.38 8.51
CA ALA A 49 8.48 6.61 8.63
C ALA A 49 9.51 6.97 7.52
N VAL A 50 9.03 7.44 6.37
CA VAL A 50 9.88 8.03 5.32
C VAL A 50 10.19 9.47 5.72
N ASP A 51 11.46 9.87 5.64
CA ASP A 51 11.91 11.21 6.02
C ASP A 51 11.01 12.32 5.45
N ARG A 52 10.40 13.10 6.35
CA ARG A 52 9.50 14.23 6.05
C ARG A 52 10.18 15.33 5.23
N SER A 53 11.50 15.29 5.07
CA SER A 53 12.24 16.22 4.21
C SER A 53 11.97 16.04 2.70
N GLN A 54 11.32 14.94 2.28
CA GLN A 54 11.04 14.66 0.86
C GLN A 54 9.55 14.44 0.58
N PRO A 55 8.71 15.50 0.62
CA PRO A 55 7.27 15.41 0.38
C PRO A 55 6.89 14.93 -1.03
N THR A 56 7.83 14.97 -1.99
CA THR A 56 7.66 14.49 -3.36
C THR A 56 7.98 13.00 -3.55
N LEU A 57 8.43 12.29 -2.51
CA LEU A 57 8.87 10.89 -2.64
C LEU A 57 7.71 9.91 -2.73
N ILE A 58 6.51 10.32 -2.28
CA ILE A 58 5.30 9.50 -2.32
C ILE A 58 4.40 10.04 -3.43
N PRO A 59 4.31 9.36 -4.59
CA PRO A 59 3.37 9.75 -5.63
C PRO A 59 1.94 9.75 -5.08
N HIS A 60 1.17 10.80 -5.35
CA HIS A 60 -0.21 10.92 -4.87
C HIS A 60 -1.11 9.74 -5.28
N ARG A 61 -0.79 9.06 -6.40
CA ARG A 61 -1.37 7.80 -6.87
C ARG A 61 -0.48 7.20 -7.96
N LEU A 62 -0.02 5.97 -7.78
CA LEU A 62 0.57 5.19 -8.88
C LEU A 62 -0.55 4.43 -9.61
N GLN A 63 -0.65 4.62 -10.92
CA GLN A 63 -1.60 3.89 -11.76
C GLN A 63 -0.99 2.59 -12.26
N LEU A 64 -1.72 1.50 -12.12
CA LEU A 64 -1.30 0.17 -12.59
C LEU A 64 -2.41 -0.45 -13.45
N ALA A 65 -2.02 -1.14 -14.52
CA ALA A 65 -2.98 -1.72 -15.46
C ALA A 65 -3.63 -2.99 -14.93
N ALA A 66 -2.91 -3.80 -14.14
CA ALA A 66 -3.40 -5.08 -13.64
C ALA A 66 -3.44 -5.14 -12.11
N GLN A 67 -4.40 -5.91 -11.60
CA GLN A 67 -4.53 -6.22 -10.17
C GLN A 67 -3.27 -6.92 -9.62
N GLN A 68 -2.67 -7.82 -10.42
CA GLN A 68 -1.48 -8.54 -10.03
C GLN A 68 -0.28 -7.60 -9.83
N ASP A 69 -0.12 -6.60 -10.69
CA ASP A 69 0.93 -5.59 -10.54
C ASP A 69 0.73 -4.82 -9.22
N ALA A 70 -0.50 -4.40 -8.95
CA ALA A 70 -0.84 -3.71 -7.70
C ALA A 70 -0.49 -4.57 -6.48
N ARG A 71 -0.82 -5.87 -6.52
CA ARG A 71 -0.47 -6.80 -5.45
C ARG A 71 1.04 -6.92 -5.26
N GLN A 72 1.80 -7.12 -6.33
CA GLN A 72 3.26 -7.28 -6.25
C GLN A 72 3.95 -6.03 -5.70
N TRP A 73 3.50 -4.84 -6.11
CA TRP A 73 4.00 -3.58 -5.57
C TRP A 73 3.68 -3.41 -4.08
N LEU A 74 2.47 -3.78 -3.65
CA LEU A 74 2.09 -3.73 -2.24
C LEU A 74 2.92 -4.68 -1.38
N GLU A 75 3.14 -5.91 -1.84
CA GLU A 75 4.00 -6.88 -1.16
C GLU A 75 5.45 -6.38 -1.05
N LEU A 76 5.97 -5.73 -2.09
CA LEU A 76 7.30 -5.11 -2.07
C LEU A 76 7.39 -3.98 -1.04
N ILE A 77 6.43 -3.05 -1.05
CA ILE A 77 6.42 -1.90 -0.11
C ILE A 77 6.34 -2.39 1.33
N ALA A 78 5.44 -3.32 1.63
CA ALA A 78 5.30 -3.89 2.96
C ALA A 78 6.58 -4.63 3.41
N GLY A 79 7.21 -5.38 2.50
CA GLY A 79 8.48 -6.04 2.77
C GLY A 79 9.62 -5.07 3.08
N LEU A 80 9.69 -3.94 2.36
CA LEU A 80 10.67 -2.87 2.61
C LEU A 80 10.42 -2.16 3.93
N TYR A 81 9.16 -1.83 4.24
CA TYR A 81 8.77 -1.21 5.50
C TYR A 81 9.11 -2.10 6.70
N LEU A 82 8.77 -3.40 6.64
CA LEU A 82 9.11 -4.35 7.69
C LEU A 82 10.62 -4.47 7.90
N LYS A 83 11.42 -4.47 6.83
CA LYS A 83 12.89 -4.50 6.97
C LYS A 83 13.42 -3.24 7.65
N ALA A 84 12.90 -2.07 7.28
CA ALA A 84 13.29 -0.81 7.90
C ALA A 84 12.86 -0.73 9.37
N ALA A 85 11.63 -1.12 9.69
CA ALA A 85 11.10 -1.11 11.07
C ALA A 85 11.85 -2.08 12.00
N ASN A 86 12.36 -3.20 11.47
CA ASN A 86 13.18 -4.16 12.23
C ASN A 86 14.69 -3.80 12.25
N HIS A 87 15.11 -2.74 11.57
CA HIS A 87 16.45 -2.18 11.70
C HIS A 87 16.38 -0.96 12.64
N GLU A 88 16.35 -1.20 13.95
CA GLU A 88 16.70 -0.15 14.90
C GLU A 88 18.19 0.21 14.70
N PRO A 89 18.56 1.51 14.57
CA PRO A 89 19.95 1.89 14.67
C PRO A 89 20.44 1.63 16.10
N ALA A 90 21.52 0.87 16.22
CA ALA A 90 22.25 0.69 17.48
C ALA A 90 22.83 2.00 18.01
#